data_AF-A0A3S0EMS3-F1
#
_entry.id   AF-A0A3S0EMS3-F1
#
_cell.length_a   1.000
_cell.length_b   1.000
_cell.length_c   1.000
_cell.angle_alpha   90.00
_cell.angle_beta   90.00
_cell.angle_gamma   90.00
#
_symmetry.space_group_name_H-M   'P 1'
#
loop_
_entity.id
_entity.type
_entity.pdbx_description
1 polymer ?
#
loop_
_entity_poly.entity_id
_entity_poly.type
_entity_poly.pdbx_seq_one_letter_code
_entity_poly.pdbx_strand_id
1 'polypeptide(L)'
;MDARVSVKDRNGRAVTVGEHVRILSVSPDPDMDEDELDMIMFMVGAISEVEKIDEEGRAWVTMWWNCVETTAVSSVGLFSHEMEWVPPELG
;
A
#
# COMPACT_ATOMS: atom_id res chain seq x y z
N MET A 1 9.52 -22.01 13.21
CA MET A 1 10.07 -20.75 12.66
C MET A 1 9.00 -20.22 11.74
N ASP A 2 8.14 -19.33 12.22
CA ASP A 2 7.22 -18.60 11.36
C ASP A 2 8.06 -17.74 10.43
N ALA A 3 8.26 -18.20 9.20
CA ALA A 3 8.83 -17.37 8.17
C ALA A 3 7.88 -16.18 8.03
N ARG A 4 8.32 -14.98 8.40
CA ARG A 4 7.57 -13.77 8.10
C ARG A 4 7.38 -13.73 6.59
N VAL A 5 6.13 -13.78 6.15
CA VAL A 5 5.78 -13.58 4.74
C VAL A 5 6.35 -12.22 4.35
N SER A 6 7.03 -12.18 3.21
CA SER A 6 7.65 -10.97 2.68
C SER A 6 7.43 -10.87 1.19
N VAL A 7 7.32 -9.64 0.70
CA VAL A 7 7.28 -9.29 -0.72
C VAL A 7 8.43 -8.33 -1.01
N LYS A 8 8.93 -8.31 -2.24
CA LYS A 8 10.00 -7.40 -2.62
C LYS A 8 9.43 -6.05 -3.05
N ASP A 9 10.07 -4.95 -2.67
CA ASP A 9 9.85 -3.64 -3.28
C ASP A 9 10.46 -3.57 -4.70
N ARG A 10 10.33 -2.42 -5.36
CA ARG A 10 10.84 -2.20 -6.73
C ARG A 10 12.36 -2.39 -6.87
N ASN A 11 13.09 -2.32 -5.76
CA ASN A 11 14.54 -2.44 -5.70
C ASN A 11 14.97 -3.86 -5.27
N GLY A 12 14.02 -4.78 -5.12
CA GLY A 12 14.27 -6.16 -4.72
C GLY A 12 14.44 -6.36 -3.21
N ARG A 13 14.22 -5.30 -2.40
CA ARG A 13 14.32 -5.37 -0.94
C ARG A 13 13.08 -6.04 -0.38
N ALA A 14 13.28 -7.01 0.52
CA ALA A 14 12.18 -7.63 1.24
C ALA A 14 11.48 -6.63 2.17
N VAL A 15 10.15 -6.60 2.10
CA VAL A 15 9.22 -5.84 2.93
C VAL A 15 8.31 -6.83 3.65
N THR A 16 8.09 -6.59 4.93
CA THR A 16 7.26 -7.39 5.83
C THR A 16 6.13 -6.57 6.43
N VAL A 17 5.12 -7.23 6.98
CA VAL A 17 4.03 -6.59 7.72
C VAL A 17 4.59 -5.73 8.86
N GLY A 18 4.08 -4.50 9.00
CA GLY A 18 4.54 -3.49 9.96
C GLY A 18 5.67 -2.58 9.45
N GLU A 19 6.25 -2.86 8.27
CA GLU A 19 7.16 -1.91 7.62
C GLU A 19 6.38 -0.89 6.79
N HIS A 20 7.03 0.26 6.54
CA HIS A 20 6.43 1.34 5.77
C HIS A 20 6.95 1.33 4.33
N VAL A 21 6.06 1.63 3.39
CA VAL A 21 6.38 1.76 1.97
C VAL A 21 5.83 3.07 1.43
N ARG A 22 6.55 3.67 0.48
CA ARG A 22 6.04 4.72 -0.40
C ARG A 22 5.30 4.06 -1.55
N ILE A 23 4.09 4.54 -1.80
CA ILE A 23 3.26 4.14 -2.94
C ILE A 23 3.75 4.90 -4.17
N LEU A 24 4.10 4.21 -5.24
CA LEU A 24 4.67 4.79 -6.46
C LEU A 24 3.67 4.85 -7.60
N SER A 25 2.80 3.86 -7.66
CA SER A 25 1.68 3.72 -8.56
C SER A 25 0.66 2.77 -7.92
N VAL A 26 -0.51 2.67 -8.52
CA VAL A 26 -1.57 1.75 -8.11
C VAL A 26 -2.17 1.17 -9.38
N SER A 27 -2.52 -0.10 -9.34
CA SER A 27 -3.21 -0.80 -10.42
C SER A 27 -4.68 -0.95 -10.00
N PRO A 28 -5.54 0.03 -10.32
CA PRO A 28 -6.94 -0.02 -9.94
C PRO A 28 -7.66 -1.18 -10.64
N ASP A 29 -8.70 -1.69 -9.99
CA ASP A 29 -9.58 -2.67 -10.62
C ASP A 29 -10.40 -1.96 -11.72
N PRO A 30 -10.50 -2.53 -12.94
CA PRO A 30 -11.24 -1.92 -14.04
C PRO A 30 -12.73 -1.70 -13.75
N ASP A 31 -13.29 -2.42 -12.77
CA ASP A 31 -14.70 -2.32 -12.37
C ASP A 31 -14.94 -1.29 -11.24
N MET A 32 -13.90 -0.57 -10.77
CA MET A 32 -14.04 0.51 -9.79
C MET A 32 -14.82 1.69 -10.35
N ASP A 33 -15.58 2.37 -9.47
CA ASP A 33 -16.20 3.65 -9.81
C ASP A 33 -15.18 4.80 -9.82
N GLU A 34 -15.57 5.91 -10.45
CA GLU A 34 -14.70 7.08 -10.67
C GLU A 34 -14.28 7.75 -9.35
N ASP A 35 -15.17 7.79 -8.35
CA ASP A 35 -14.86 8.41 -7.05
C ASP A 35 -13.84 7.55 -6.27
N GLU A 36 -14.01 6.22 -6.28
CA GLU A 36 -13.07 5.29 -5.66
C GLU A 36 -11.71 5.29 -6.38
N LEU A 37 -11.73 5.34 -7.71
CA LEU A 37 -10.52 5.46 -8.53
C LEU A 37 -9.75 6.73 -8.17
N ASP A 38 -10.42 7.89 -8.11
CA ASP A 38 -9.78 9.15 -7.74
C ASP A 38 -9.15 9.05 -6.34
N MET A 39 -9.87 8.50 -5.36
CA MET A 39 -9.34 8.29 -4.01
C MET A 39 -8.09 7.40 -3.99
N ILE A 40 -8.09 6.26 -4.68
CA ILE A 40 -6.92 5.37 -4.74
C ILE A 40 -5.76 6.03 -5.48
N MET A 41 -6.03 6.78 -6.54
CA MET A 41 -4.99 7.54 -7.25
C MET A 41 -4.33 8.61 -6.37
N PHE A 42 -5.06 9.20 -5.42
CA PHE A 42 -4.49 10.12 -4.41
C PHE A 42 -3.51 9.45 -3.44
N MET A 43 -3.53 8.11 -3.32
CA MET A 43 -2.57 7.39 -2.48
C MET A 43 -1.15 7.43 -3.06
N VAL A 44 -0.99 7.68 -4.36
CA VAL A 44 0.33 7.73 -5.01
C VAL A 44 1.19 8.84 -4.41
N GLY A 45 2.37 8.46 -3.94
CA GLY A 45 3.33 9.32 -3.24
C GLY A 45 3.20 9.27 -1.71
N ALA A 46 2.09 8.77 -1.17
CA ALA A 46 1.92 8.60 0.27
C ALA A 46 2.82 7.48 0.81
N ILE A 47 3.11 7.55 2.12
CA ILE A 47 3.81 6.51 2.86
C ILE A 47 2.79 5.84 3.77
N SER A 48 2.69 4.52 3.72
CA SER A 48 1.75 3.75 4.55
C SER A 48 2.39 2.47 5.06
N GLU A 49 1.87 1.97 6.18
CA GLU A 49 2.28 0.71 6.78
C GLU A 49 1.67 -0.48 6.02
N VAL A 50 2.47 -1.52 5.81
CA VAL A 50 2.00 -2.78 5.25
C VAL A 50 1.22 -3.56 6.31
N GLU A 51 -0.09 -3.71 6.12
CA GLU A 51 -0.98 -4.39 7.08
C GLU A 51 -1.05 -5.90 6.85
N LYS A 52 -1.00 -6.34 5.58
CA LYS A 52 -1.00 -7.76 5.21
C LYS A 52 -0.25 -7.98 3.90
N ILE A 53 0.23 -9.20 3.71
CA ILE A 53 0.71 -9.70 2.42
C ILE A 53 -0.21 -10.85 2.04
N ASP A 54 -0.85 -10.76 0.87
CA ASP A 54 -1.78 -11.78 0.41
C ASP A 54 -1.09 -12.97 -0.27
N GLU A 55 -1.87 -13.99 -0.64
CA GLU A 55 -1.39 -15.19 -1.31
C GLU A 55 -0.86 -14.93 -2.72
N GLU A 56 -1.24 -13.80 -3.32
CA GLU A 56 -0.74 -13.33 -4.62
C GLU A 56 0.59 -12.56 -4.49
N GLY A 57 1.07 -12.36 -3.26
CA GLY A 57 2.30 -11.66 -2.97
C GLY A 57 2.19 -10.15 -3.09
N ARG A 58 1.00 -9.56 -2.91
CA ARG A 58 0.80 -8.11 -2.86
C ARG A 58 0.88 -7.61 -1.41
N ALA A 59 1.55 -6.48 -1.21
CA ALA A 59 1.53 -5.78 0.06
C ALA A 59 0.31 -4.87 0.12
N TRP A 60 -0.58 -5.11 1.08
CA TRP A 60 -1.76 -4.28 1.27
C TRP A 60 -1.47 -3.14 2.22
N VAL A 61 -1.86 -1.95 1.78
CA VAL A 61 -1.81 -0.71 2.55
C VAL A 61 -3.20 -0.11 2.63
N THR A 62 -3.48 0.59 3.72
CA THR A 62 -4.76 1.26 3.95
C THR A 62 -4.52 2.73 4.21
N MET A 63 -5.40 3.58 3.68
CA MET A 63 -5.41 5.02 3.94
C MET A 63 -6.79 5.46 4.42
N TRP A 64 -6.78 6.25 5.49
CA TRP A 64 -7.98 6.79 6.12
C TRP A 64 -8.15 8.24 5.70
N TRP A 65 -9.28 8.54 5.05
CA TRP A 65 -9.60 9.85 4.53
C TRP A 65 -10.55 10.57 5.48
N ASN A 66 -10.19 11.79 5.84
CA ASN A 66 -11.11 12.70 6.53
C ASN A 66 -11.91 13.46 5.48
N CYS A 67 -13.11 12.97 5.15
CA CYS A 67 -14.04 13.70 4.30
C CYS A 67 -14.88 14.67 5.15
N VAL A 68 -15.51 15.66 4.51
CA VAL A 68 -16.24 16.74 5.20
C VAL A 68 -17.35 16.21 6.11
N GLU A 69 -18.02 15.12 5.72
CA GLU A 69 -19.18 14.57 6.44
C GLU A 69 -18.97 13.14 6.96
N THR A 70 -17.93 12.44 6.52
CA THR A 70 -17.67 11.04 6.88
C THR A 70 -16.18 10.70 6.86
N THR A 71 -15.81 9.57 7.46
CA THR A 71 -14.51 8.94 7.20
C THR A 71 -14.68 7.97 6.04
N ALA A 72 -13.79 8.06 5.05
CA ALA A 72 -13.68 7.04 4.01
C ALA A 72 -12.38 6.25 4.23
N VAL A 73 -12.34 5.02 3.72
CA VAL A 73 -11.17 4.16 3.78
C VAL A 73 -10.91 3.57 2.40
N SER A 74 -9.65 3.61 1.97
CA SER A 74 -9.21 2.94 0.75
C SER A 74 -8.09 1.96 1.10
N SER A 75 -8.17 0.76 0.54
CA SER A 75 -7.15 -0.27 0.71
C SER A 75 -6.74 -0.79 -0.66
N VAL A 76 -5.44 -0.86 -0.91
CA VAL A 76 -4.89 -1.31 -2.19
C VAL A 76 -3.78 -2.33 -1.97
N GLY A 77 -3.80 -3.41 -2.75
CA GLY A 77 -2.73 -4.40 -2.80
C GLY A 77 -1.68 -3.98 -3.82
N LEU A 78 -0.47 -3.65 -3.36
CA LEU A 78 0.63 -3.17 -4.20
C LEU A 78 1.47 -4.33 -4.72
N PHE A 79 1.74 -4.31 -6.02
CA PHE A 79 2.77 -5.13 -6.62
C PHE A 79 4.17 -4.62 -6.28
N SER A 80 5.17 -5.49 -6.45
CA SER A 80 6.57 -5.17 -6.18
C SER A 80 7.04 -3.86 -6.82
N HIS A 81 6.64 -3.57 -8.07
CA HIS A 81 7.05 -2.38 -8.79
C HIS A 81 6.31 -1.10 -8.36
N GLU A 82 5.22 -1.23 -7.61
CA GLU A 82 4.34 -0.13 -7.20
C GLU A 82 4.71 0.46 -5.84
N MET A 83 5.73 -0.11 -5.18
CA MET A 83 6.14 0.31 -3.85
C MET A 83 7.66 0.38 -3.69
N GLU A 84 8.08 1.25 -2.78
CA GLU A 84 9.47 1.38 -2.33
C GLU A 84 9.49 1.37 -0.81
N TRP A 85 10.36 0.54 -0.21
CA TRP A 85 10.50 0.52 1.24
C TRP A 85 11.01 1.86 1.76
N VAL A 86 10.46 2.31 2.88
CA VAL A 86 10.87 3.52 3.58
C VAL A 86 11.48 3.14 4.93
N PRO A 87 12.70 3.61 5.25
CA PRO A 87 13.27 3.42 6.58
C PRO A 87 12.37 4.06 7.64
N PRO A 88 12.18 3.40 8.79
CA PRO A 88 11.64 4.11 9.95
C PRO A 88 12.56 5.30 10.20
N GLU A 89 11.98 6.50 10.34
CA GLU A 89 12.75 7.69 10.67
C GLU A 89 13.54 7.38 11.96
N LEU A 90 14.86 7.56 11.91
CA LEU A 90 15.72 7.48 13.09
C LEU A 90 15.31 8.66 13.99
N GLY A 91 14.35 8.42 14.88
CA GLY A 91 14.02 9.32 15.98
C GLY A 91 15.19 9.50 16.93
#